data_AF-A0A535FXM7-F1
#
_entry.id   AF-A0A535FXM7-F1
#
_cell.length_a   1.000
_cell.length_b   1.000
_cell.length_c   1.000
_cell.angle_alpha   90.00
_cell.angle_beta   90.00
_cell.angle_gamma   90.00
#
_symmetry.space_group_name_H-M   'P 1'
#
loop_
_entity.id
_entity.type
_entity.pdbx_description
1 polymer ?
#
loop_
_entity_poly.entity_id
_entity_poly.type
_entity_poly.pdbx_seq_one_letter_code
_entity_poly.pdbx_strand_id
1 'polypeptide(L)'
;MMTRNRRRKLAGQAILIMTLSIVVLTGLLAIAVDGGMIYLDKRRLQNASDSGALAGGDATETLPLRSYTSIHQTALTEIYHNLFPGTAVPVVPVGATATYTAYALSNTYQFTLTANIANTTWDTYQVVITEAHTFFAAQAIGFSSSGCTINATNTTNAFCLQARAKMWAGTYPFALILLDDQNVQYENLQLNGAPSKLILHDGGAKGGAISNESMNPGNGNIYFNPCGGSGDLWAANESAAGGAASATPAHTTGYFGDSGVYPACLPLHPTTPYPKTTVKIPFPNYPEPAVTGPTYSTPLTASGGTYYLCPGTYSGTLSESSPGSTVIMYPGVYRFTAPIAMSLSGGTIRNATALDYSPPVGAILINCAGYNVTAPAPADLGLIIEIKPPDCPTAGFNVSGGSTTLTFHPSAKYNNISFYIELNGAYPSFGCALTTPMGTHAVNISGQAVLNIYGAF
;
A
#
# COMPACT_ATOMS: atom_id res chain seq x y z
N MET A 1 21.54 -95.63 -7.23
CA MET A 1 22.61 -94.65 -7.57
C MET A 1 22.04 -93.63 -8.57
N MET A 2 21.20 -92.68 -8.13
CA MET A 2 20.47 -91.78 -9.05
C MET A 2 20.01 -90.47 -8.38
N THR A 3 20.89 -89.79 -7.63
CA THR A 3 20.52 -88.51 -6.97
C THR A 3 21.55 -87.39 -7.14
N ARG A 4 22.69 -87.62 -7.78
CA ARG A 4 23.77 -86.61 -7.87
C ARG A 4 23.73 -85.71 -9.11
N ASN A 5 23.04 -86.11 -10.19
CA ASN A 5 23.03 -85.37 -11.47
C ASN A 5 21.94 -84.28 -11.61
N ARG A 6 20.92 -84.24 -10.75
CA ARG A 6 19.90 -83.17 -10.78
C ARG A 6 20.40 -81.82 -10.24
N ARG A 7 21.33 -81.82 -9.27
CA ARG A 7 21.87 -80.57 -8.67
C ARG A 7 22.70 -79.73 -9.66
N ARG A 8 23.38 -80.35 -10.64
CA ARG A 8 24.20 -79.63 -11.63
C ARG A 8 23.39 -78.89 -12.70
N LYS A 9 22.18 -79.33 -13.03
CA LYS A 9 21.32 -78.66 -14.04
C LYS A 9 20.62 -77.40 -13.52
N LEU A 10 20.41 -77.28 -12.21
CA LEU A 10 19.78 -76.11 -11.56
C LEU A 10 20.80 -75.00 -11.20
N ALA A 11 22.09 -75.33 -11.09
CA ALA A 11 23.13 -74.38 -10.69
C ALA A 11 23.33 -73.22 -11.69
N GLY A 12 23.12 -73.45 -13.00
CA GLY A 12 23.18 -72.40 -14.03
C GLY A 12 21.88 -71.58 -14.18
N GLN A 13 20.76 -72.06 -13.64
CA GLN A 13 19.49 -71.31 -13.68
C GLN A 13 19.45 -70.22 -12.60
N ALA A 14 20.07 -70.49 -11.44
CA ALA A 14 20.13 -69.54 -10.34
C ALA A 14 20.87 -68.24 -10.74
N ILE A 15 21.97 -68.34 -11.50
CA ILE A 15 22.72 -67.16 -11.96
C ILE A 15 21.94 -66.33 -12.99
N LEU A 16 21.14 -66.99 -13.85
CA LEU A 16 20.27 -66.29 -14.80
C LEU A 16 19.13 -65.55 -14.09
N ILE A 17 18.50 -66.19 -13.10
CA ILE A 17 17.45 -65.52 -12.30
C ILE A 17 18.04 -64.36 -11.52
N MET A 18 19.23 -64.53 -10.94
CA MET A 18 19.92 -63.48 -10.16
C MET A 18 20.28 -62.29 -11.05
N THR A 19 20.89 -62.52 -12.22
CA THR A 19 21.25 -61.46 -13.16
C THR A 19 20.02 -60.72 -13.67
N LEU A 20 18.95 -61.44 -14.04
CA LEU A 20 17.70 -60.83 -14.48
C LEU A 20 17.00 -60.03 -13.36
N SER A 21 17.06 -60.52 -12.12
CA SER A 21 16.54 -59.78 -10.96
C SER A 21 17.34 -58.49 -10.71
N ILE A 22 18.66 -58.50 -10.85
CA ILE A 22 19.50 -57.30 -10.72
C ILE A 22 19.13 -56.27 -11.80
N VAL A 23 18.92 -56.70 -13.04
CA VAL A 23 18.48 -55.81 -14.14
C VAL A 23 17.11 -55.20 -13.83
N VAL A 24 16.15 -55.98 -13.34
CA VAL A 24 14.83 -55.47 -12.97
C VAL A 24 14.92 -54.47 -11.82
N LEU A 25 15.68 -54.80 -10.76
CA LEU A 25 15.84 -53.91 -9.60
C LEU A 25 16.56 -52.60 -9.96
N THR A 26 17.58 -52.67 -10.82
CA THR A 26 18.27 -51.46 -11.31
C THR A 26 17.36 -50.62 -12.22
N GLY A 27 16.54 -51.25 -13.06
CA GLY A 27 15.52 -50.54 -13.84
C GLY A 27 14.50 -49.82 -12.95
N LEU A 28 13.99 -50.48 -11.91
CA LEU A 28 13.06 -49.86 -10.95
C LEU A 28 13.71 -48.71 -10.17
N LEU A 29 14.98 -48.86 -9.76
CA LEU A 29 15.73 -47.79 -9.10
C LEU A 29 15.86 -46.56 -10.02
N ALA A 30 16.18 -46.77 -11.29
CA ALA A 30 16.37 -45.67 -12.24
C ALA A 30 15.06 -44.89 -12.47
N ILE A 31 13.91 -45.58 -12.53
CA ILE A 31 12.58 -44.95 -12.59
C ILE A 31 12.29 -44.18 -11.30
N ALA A 32 12.62 -44.75 -10.15
CA ALA A 32 12.40 -44.09 -8.86
C ALA A 32 13.23 -42.80 -8.73
N VAL A 33 14.46 -42.79 -9.26
CA VAL A 33 15.32 -41.60 -9.31
C VAL A 33 14.74 -40.54 -10.25
N ASP A 34 14.38 -40.89 -11.49
CA ASP A 34 13.78 -39.95 -12.44
C ASP A 34 12.47 -39.36 -11.89
N GLY A 35 11.58 -40.19 -11.35
CA GLY A 35 10.33 -39.74 -10.73
C GLY A 35 10.56 -38.85 -9.50
N GLY A 36 11.57 -39.17 -8.69
CA GLY A 36 11.98 -38.37 -7.54
C GLY A 36 12.50 -36.99 -7.95
N MET A 37 13.34 -36.92 -8.99
CA MET A 37 13.89 -35.66 -9.49
C MET A 37 12.79 -34.74 -10.03
N ILE A 38 11.86 -35.26 -10.85
CA ILE A 38 10.72 -34.49 -11.37
C ILE A 38 9.86 -33.92 -10.24
N TYR A 39 9.62 -34.72 -9.20
CA TYR A 39 8.84 -34.28 -8.05
C TYR A 39 9.54 -33.15 -7.30
N LEU A 40 10.87 -33.23 -7.12
CA LEU A 40 11.67 -32.19 -6.48
C LEU A 40 11.67 -30.90 -7.32
N ASP A 41 11.87 -31.00 -8.63
CA ASP A 41 11.88 -29.83 -9.53
C ASP A 41 10.52 -29.15 -9.54
N LYS A 42 9.42 -29.92 -9.63
CA LYS A 42 8.06 -29.37 -9.52
C LYS A 42 7.88 -28.56 -8.23
N ARG A 43 8.32 -29.10 -7.09
CA ARG A 43 8.15 -28.41 -5.79
C ARG A 43 9.00 -27.16 -5.70
N ARG A 44 10.22 -27.18 -6.25
CA ARG A 44 11.10 -26.00 -6.33
C ARG A 44 10.50 -24.91 -7.22
N LEU A 45 9.99 -25.28 -8.39
CA LEU A 45 9.31 -24.38 -9.32
C LEU A 45 8.09 -23.72 -8.67
N GLN A 46 7.28 -24.49 -7.95
CA GLN A 46 6.10 -23.99 -7.24
C GLN A 46 6.49 -23.00 -6.14
N ASN A 47 7.43 -23.39 -5.26
CA ASN A 47 7.90 -22.51 -4.19
C ASN A 47 8.48 -21.21 -4.75
N ALA A 48 9.26 -21.28 -5.83
CA ALA A 48 9.84 -20.11 -6.48
C ALA A 48 8.80 -19.24 -7.19
N SER A 49 7.78 -19.85 -7.83
CA SER A 49 6.71 -19.07 -8.45
C SER A 49 5.86 -18.36 -7.41
N ASP A 50 5.53 -19.04 -6.31
CA ASP A 50 4.68 -18.49 -5.24
C ASP A 50 5.41 -17.37 -4.50
N SER A 51 6.68 -17.56 -4.14
CA SER A 51 7.49 -16.50 -3.51
C SER A 51 7.70 -15.31 -4.44
N GLY A 52 8.01 -15.57 -5.72
CA GLY A 52 8.16 -14.52 -6.72
C GLY A 52 6.87 -13.74 -6.98
N ALA A 53 5.72 -14.41 -6.98
CA ALA A 53 4.42 -13.77 -7.14
C ALA A 53 4.06 -12.94 -5.91
N LEU A 54 4.34 -13.44 -4.70
CA LEU A 54 4.11 -12.72 -3.45
C LEU A 54 4.99 -11.46 -3.37
N ALA A 55 6.29 -11.59 -3.64
CA ALA A 55 7.23 -10.47 -3.56
C ALA A 55 7.03 -9.44 -4.67
N GLY A 56 6.69 -9.88 -5.89
CA GLY A 56 6.31 -8.96 -6.96
C GLY A 56 5.01 -8.24 -6.64
N GLY A 57 4.03 -8.92 -6.04
CA GLY A 57 2.79 -8.32 -5.59
C GLY A 57 2.96 -7.32 -4.45
N ASP A 58 3.77 -7.63 -3.45
CA ASP A 58 4.14 -6.68 -2.38
C ASP A 58 4.89 -5.45 -2.94
N ALA A 59 5.79 -5.66 -3.91
CA ALA A 59 6.46 -4.57 -4.60
C ALA A 59 5.52 -3.73 -5.49
N THR A 60 4.41 -4.30 -5.98
CA THR A 60 3.36 -3.50 -6.65
C THR A 60 2.61 -2.58 -5.68
N GLU A 61 2.63 -2.88 -4.38
CA GLU A 61 1.91 -2.16 -3.33
C GLU A 61 2.77 -1.07 -2.66
N THR A 62 4.07 -1.30 -2.50
CA THR A 62 4.96 -0.52 -1.61
C THR A 62 5.75 0.63 -2.27
N LEU A 63 5.64 0.86 -3.59
CA LEU A 63 6.53 1.79 -4.30
C LEU A 63 5.86 3.12 -4.75
N PRO A 64 6.44 4.30 -4.41
CA PRO A 64 5.87 5.62 -4.68
C PRO A 64 5.89 6.03 -6.17
N LEU A 65 6.52 5.22 -7.04
CA LEU A 65 6.50 5.39 -8.49
C LEU A 65 6.35 4.00 -9.12
N ARG A 66 5.19 3.74 -9.73
CA ARG A 66 4.84 2.47 -10.40
C ARG A 66 5.79 2.16 -11.55
N SER A 67 6.92 1.53 -11.26
CA SER A 67 7.96 1.15 -12.23
C SER A 67 8.02 -0.36 -12.40
N TYR A 68 7.77 -0.86 -13.61
CA TYR A 68 7.84 -2.28 -13.92
C TYR A 68 9.23 -2.87 -13.64
N THR A 69 10.29 -2.10 -13.84
CA THR A 69 11.67 -2.55 -13.63
C THR A 69 11.90 -2.99 -12.17
N SER A 70 11.49 -2.19 -11.19
CA SER A 70 11.70 -2.53 -9.77
C SER A 70 10.84 -3.69 -9.31
N ILE A 71 9.56 -3.71 -9.71
CA ILE A 71 8.62 -4.79 -9.38
C ILE A 71 9.15 -6.14 -9.90
N HIS A 72 9.55 -6.17 -11.18
CA HIS A 72 10.12 -7.36 -11.78
C HIS A 72 11.44 -7.75 -11.12
N GLN A 73 12.28 -6.79 -10.72
CA GLN A 73 13.54 -7.08 -10.05
C GLN A 73 13.31 -7.78 -8.70
N THR A 74 12.37 -7.31 -7.88
CA THR A 74 12.05 -7.91 -6.58
C THR A 74 11.53 -9.34 -6.74
N ALA A 75 10.58 -9.55 -7.65
CA ALA A 75 10.07 -10.88 -7.96
C ALA A 75 11.18 -11.83 -8.45
N LEU A 76 12.03 -11.36 -9.36
CA LEU A 76 13.11 -12.16 -9.96
C LEU A 76 14.19 -12.52 -8.92
N THR A 77 14.42 -11.64 -7.95
CA THR A 77 15.32 -11.90 -6.81
C THR A 77 14.82 -13.08 -5.97
N GLU A 78 13.55 -13.09 -5.58
CA GLU A 78 12.97 -14.20 -4.80
C GLU A 78 12.90 -15.52 -5.59
N ILE A 79 12.60 -15.45 -6.88
CA ILE A 79 12.64 -16.62 -7.78
C ILE A 79 14.04 -17.23 -7.76
N TYR A 80 15.09 -16.41 -7.91
CA TYR A 80 16.48 -16.88 -7.92
C TYR A 80 16.94 -17.39 -6.56
N HIS A 81 16.51 -16.79 -5.45
CA HIS A 81 16.80 -17.32 -4.11
C HIS A 81 16.26 -18.74 -3.90
N ASN A 82 15.09 -19.04 -4.47
CA ASN A 82 14.45 -20.35 -4.33
C ASN A 82 14.96 -21.40 -5.34
N LEU A 83 15.30 -21.00 -6.56
CA LEU A 83 15.76 -21.90 -7.62
C LEU A 83 17.28 -22.09 -7.64
N PHE A 84 18.04 -21.00 -7.46
CA PHE A 84 19.48 -20.96 -7.67
C PHE A 84 20.19 -20.24 -6.51
N PRO A 85 20.10 -20.77 -5.28
CA PRO A 85 20.69 -20.13 -4.11
C PRO A 85 22.19 -19.84 -4.33
N GLY A 86 22.61 -18.59 -4.11
CA GLY A 86 23.99 -18.14 -4.31
C GLY A 86 24.32 -17.71 -5.74
N THR A 87 23.38 -17.76 -6.69
CA THR A 87 23.57 -17.26 -8.06
C THR A 87 23.21 -15.79 -8.15
N ALA A 88 24.01 -15.01 -8.89
CA ALA A 88 23.71 -13.62 -9.15
C ALA A 88 22.39 -13.48 -9.93
N VAL A 89 21.53 -12.59 -9.46
CA VAL A 89 20.24 -12.28 -10.09
C VAL A 89 20.48 -11.34 -11.29
N PRO A 90 19.96 -11.65 -12.48
CA PRO A 90 20.00 -10.74 -13.61
C PRO A 90 19.30 -9.43 -13.29
N VAL A 91 19.87 -8.34 -13.80
CA VAL A 91 19.26 -7.01 -13.70
C VAL A 91 18.13 -6.89 -14.72
N VAL A 92 16.94 -6.50 -14.25
CA VAL A 92 15.83 -6.14 -15.12
C VAL A 92 16.14 -4.80 -15.81
N PRO A 93 16.02 -4.71 -17.15
CA PRO A 93 16.32 -3.48 -17.88
C PRO A 93 15.46 -2.29 -17.46
N VAL A 94 16.05 -1.09 -17.52
CA VAL A 94 15.33 0.17 -17.39
C VAL A 94 14.37 0.30 -18.59
N GLY A 95 13.08 0.46 -18.33
CA GLY A 95 12.04 0.49 -19.37
C GLY A 95 11.37 -0.86 -19.65
N ALA A 96 11.53 -1.85 -18.75
CA ALA A 96 10.69 -3.05 -18.77
C ALA A 96 9.20 -2.67 -18.83
N THR A 97 8.44 -3.45 -19.58
CA THR A 97 6.99 -3.26 -19.73
C THR A 97 6.21 -4.13 -18.76
N ALA A 98 4.88 -4.03 -18.78
CA ALA A 98 3.96 -4.84 -17.98
C ALA A 98 4.25 -6.34 -18.01
N THR A 99 4.71 -6.86 -19.14
CA THR A 99 5.24 -8.22 -19.23
C THR A 99 6.73 -8.17 -19.47
N TYR A 100 7.48 -8.94 -18.69
CA TYR A 100 8.91 -9.12 -18.83
C TYR A 100 9.24 -10.62 -18.89
N THR A 101 10.08 -11.02 -19.84
CA THR A 101 10.53 -12.40 -19.99
C THR A 101 12.04 -12.46 -19.81
N ALA A 102 12.50 -13.37 -18.95
CA ALA A 102 13.90 -13.64 -18.70
C ALA A 102 14.20 -15.13 -18.85
N TYR A 103 15.47 -15.45 -19.12
CA TYR A 103 15.94 -16.81 -19.34
C TYR A 103 17.18 -17.08 -18.47
N ALA A 104 17.35 -18.33 -18.02
CA ALA A 104 18.50 -18.74 -17.23
C ALA A 104 19.05 -20.10 -17.64
N LEU A 105 20.29 -20.37 -17.22
CA LEU A 105 21.01 -21.64 -17.39
C LEU A 105 20.92 -22.16 -18.83
N SER A 106 21.45 -21.39 -19.78
CA SER A 106 21.47 -21.75 -21.21
C SER A 106 20.08 -22.04 -21.78
N ASN A 107 19.08 -21.20 -21.46
CA ASN A 107 17.68 -21.36 -21.86
C ASN A 107 16.96 -22.59 -21.30
N THR A 108 17.48 -23.20 -20.23
CA THR A 108 16.78 -24.30 -19.53
C THR A 108 15.56 -23.79 -18.77
N TYR A 109 15.62 -22.54 -18.28
CA TYR A 109 14.51 -21.89 -17.57
C TYR A 109 14.04 -20.64 -18.32
N GLN A 110 12.73 -20.43 -18.30
CA GLN A 110 12.06 -19.20 -18.71
C GLN A 110 11.18 -18.68 -17.58
N PHE A 111 11.34 -17.40 -17.26
CA PHE A 111 10.50 -16.65 -16.34
C PHE A 111 9.67 -15.68 -17.15
N THR A 112 8.35 -15.73 -17.02
CA THR A 112 7.44 -14.72 -17.56
C THR A 112 6.77 -14.03 -16.39
N LEU A 113 7.15 -12.79 -16.16
CA LEU A 113 6.63 -11.93 -15.10
C LEU A 113 5.62 -10.97 -15.73
N THR A 114 4.43 -10.85 -15.16
CA THR A 114 3.38 -9.97 -15.67
C THR A 114 2.76 -9.17 -14.54
N ALA A 115 2.90 -7.84 -14.62
CA ALA A 115 2.31 -6.89 -13.71
C ALA A 115 1.15 -6.16 -14.41
N ASN A 116 -0.06 -6.31 -13.91
CA ASN A 116 -1.20 -5.49 -14.30
C ASN A 116 -1.48 -4.48 -13.18
N ILE A 117 -0.90 -3.29 -13.34
CA ILE A 117 -0.92 -2.18 -12.36
C ILE A 117 -1.80 -1.00 -12.78
N ALA A 118 -2.55 -1.17 -13.88
CA ALA A 118 -3.47 -0.18 -14.44
C ALA A 118 -4.95 -0.58 -14.25
N ASN A 119 -5.20 -1.65 -13.48
CA ASN A 119 -6.53 -2.16 -13.26
C ASN A 119 -7.21 -1.38 -12.13
N THR A 120 -8.41 -0.88 -12.40
CA THR A 120 -9.20 -0.10 -11.44
C THR A 120 -9.79 -0.95 -10.30
N THR A 121 -9.79 -2.29 -10.44
CA THR A 121 -10.35 -3.23 -9.44
C THR A 121 -9.30 -3.91 -8.56
N TRP A 122 -8.29 -4.56 -9.13
CA TRP A 122 -7.20 -5.23 -8.40
C TRP A 122 -5.91 -5.14 -9.20
N ASP A 123 -4.83 -4.68 -8.58
CA ASP A 123 -3.51 -4.87 -9.14
C ASP A 123 -3.15 -6.35 -9.04
N THR A 124 -2.62 -6.93 -10.11
CA THR A 124 -2.27 -8.35 -10.13
C THR A 124 -0.86 -8.54 -10.60
N TYR A 125 -0.16 -9.46 -9.94
CA TYR A 125 1.17 -9.87 -10.33
C TYR A 125 1.18 -11.37 -10.58
N GLN A 126 1.64 -11.77 -11.75
CA GLN A 126 1.68 -13.17 -12.18
C GLN A 126 3.12 -13.58 -12.52
N VAL A 127 3.50 -14.74 -12.02
CA VAL A 127 4.77 -15.40 -12.33
C VAL A 127 4.48 -16.73 -12.99
N VAL A 128 5.09 -16.94 -14.16
CA VAL A 128 5.09 -18.23 -14.85
C VAL A 128 6.53 -18.67 -15.03
N ILE A 129 6.89 -19.81 -14.45
CA ILE A 129 8.22 -20.42 -14.59
C ILE A 129 8.08 -21.67 -15.44
N THR A 130 8.85 -21.76 -16.51
CA THR A 130 8.92 -22.93 -17.39
C THR A 130 10.33 -23.49 -17.38
N GLU A 131 10.46 -24.80 -17.21
CA GLU A 131 11.72 -25.54 -17.16
C GLU A 131 11.70 -26.69 -18.17
N ALA A 132 12.79 -26.87 -18.91
CA ALA A 132 13.01 -28.05 -19.74
C ALA A 132 13.68 -29.17 -18.93
N HIS A 133 12.89 -30.15 -18.46
CA HIS A 133 13.41 -31.26 -17.67
C HIS A 133 13.73 -32.47 -18.54
N THR A 134 14.97 -32.95 -18.48
CA THR A 134 15.46 -34.13 -19.23
C THR A 134 15.37 -35.40 -18.41
N PHE A 135 14.88 -36.48 -19.00
CA PHE A 135 14.91 -37.81 -18.37
C PHE A 135 16.27 -38.48 -18.56
N PHE A 136 16.73 -39.25 -17.56
CA PHE A 136 17.96 -40.03 -17.68
C PHE A 136 17.69 -41.50 -18.05
N ALA A 137 16.64 -42.11 -17.49
CA ALA A 137 16.36 -43.54 -17.63
C ALA A 137 14.96 -43.89 -18.15
N ALA A 138 13.97 -43.02 -17.96
CA ALA A 138 12.59 -43.25 -18.39
C ALA A 138 12.46 -43.50 -19.91
N GLN A 139 13.36 -42.95 -20.72
CA GLN A 139 13.37 -43.19 -22.18
C GLN A 139 13.70 -44.64 -22.53
N ALA A 140 14.52 -45.34 -21.74
CA ALA A 140 14.91 -46.72 -22.01
C ALA A 140 13.74 -47.72 -21.89
N ILE A 141 12.67 -47.32 -21.21
CA ILE A 141 11.45 -48.12 -21.01
C ILE A 141 10.25 -47.58 -21.81
N GLY A 142 10.51 -46.69 -22.79
CA GLY A 142 9.50 -46.25 -23.76
C GLY A 142 8.72 -44.99 -23.41
N PHE A 143 9.13 -44.20 -22.40
CA PHE A 143 8.57 -42.85 -22.23
C PHE A 143 9.07 -41.95 -23.36
N SER A 144 8.21 -41.66 -24.33
CA SER A 144 8.48 -40.67 -25.37
C SER A 144 8.38 -39.27 -24.77
N SER A 145 9.46 -38.48 -24.81
CA SER A 145 9.39 -37.06 -24.52
C SER A 145 9.26 -36.28 -25.83
N SER A 146 8.23 -35.44 -25.92
CA SER A 146 8.11 -34.42 -26.95
C SER A 146 8.93 -33.24 -26.47
N GLY A 147 10.03 -32.92 -27.17
CA GLY A 147 11.03 -31.95 -26.72
C GLY A 147 10.43 -30.64 -26.18
N CYS A 148 11.12 -30.00 -25.25
CA CYS A 148 10.69 -28.72 -24.68
C CYS A 148 11.36 -27.57 -25.44
N THR A 149 10.57 -26.62 -25.95
CA THR A 149 11.11 -25.45 -26.63
C THR A 149 11.02 -24.22 -25.72
N ILE A 150 12.18 -23.64 -25.39
CA ILE A 150 12.33 -22.41 -24.61
C ILE A 150 13.24 -21.45 -25.38
N ASN A 151 12.83 -20.20 -25.59
CA ASN A 151 13.59 -19.20 -26.33
C ASN A 151 14.11 -19.70 -27.69
N ALA A 152 13.22 -20.31 -28.49
CA ALA A 152 13.55 -20.99 -29.76
C ALA A 152 14.62 -22.11 -29.68
N THR A 153 15.07 -22.46 -28.48
CA THR A 153 15.96 -23.60 -28.21
C THR A 153 15.10 -24.81 -27.92
N ASN A 154 15.18 -25.84 -28.77
CA ASN A 154 14.48 -27.10 -28.54
C ASN A 154 15.39 -28.08 -27.83
N THR A 155 15.08 -28.37 -26.56
CA THR A 155 15.73 -29.42 -25.80
C THR A 155 15.07 -30.75 -26.14
N THR A 156 15.76 -31.52 -26.99
CA THR A 156 15.41 -32.91 -27.25
C THR A 156 15.46 -33.72 -25.96
N ASN A 157 14.67 -34.79 -25.85
CA ASN A 157 14.68 -35.69 -24.70
C ASN A 157 14.23 -35.04 -23.37
N ALA A 158 13.50 -33.92 -23.46
CA ALA A 158 12.96 -33.17 -22.32
C ALA A 158 11.45 -32.95 -22.43
N PHE A 159 10.81 -32.63 -21.31
CA PHE A 159 9.43 -32.12 -21.27
C PHE A 159 9.39 -30.77 -20.53
N CYS A 160 8.41 -29.93 -20.87
CA CYS A 160 8.25 -28.63 -20.21
C CYS A 160 7.48 -28.79 -18.89
N LEU A 161 8.17 -28.60 -17.77
CA LEU A 161 7.54 -28.37 -16.47
C LEU A 161 7.17 -26.90 -16.36
N GLN A 162 5.97 -26.61 -15.86
CA GLN A 162 5.53 -25.23 -15.66
C GLN A 162 4.84 -25.06 -14.31
N ALA A 163 5.22 -24.01 -13.60
CA ALA A 163 4.53 -23.50 -12.42
C ALA A 163 3.96 -22.11 -12.71
N ARG A 164 2.77 -21.84 -12.16
CA ARG A 164 2.09 -20.55 -12.29
C ARG A 164 1.59 -20.12 -10.93
N ALA A 165 1.94 -18.91 -10.56
CA ALA A 165 1.46 -18.26 -9.35
C ALA A 165 0.91 -16.89 -9.72
N LYS A 166 -0.23 -16.53 -9.10
CA LYS A 166 -0.85 -15.22 -9.27
C LYS A 166 -1.16 -14.66 -7.90
N MET A 167 -0.64 -13.47 -7.64
CA MET A 167 -0.93 -12.70 -6.44
C MET A 167 -1.87 -11.55 -6.80
N TRP A 168 -2.84 -11.31 -5.93
CA TRP A 168 -3.73 -10.16 -6.01
C TRP A 168 -3.26 -9.20 -4.92
N ALA A 169 -2.68 -8.09 -5.34
CA ALA A 169 -2.31 -7.03 -4.42
C ALA A 169 -3.57 -6.19 -4.18
N GLY A 170 -4.00 -6.10 -2.92
CA GLY A 170 -5.05 -5.18 -2.55
C GLY A 170 -4.46 -3.78 -2.63
N THR A 171 -4.67 -3.05 -3.72
CA THR A 171 -4.21 -1.66 -3.79
C THR A 171 -4.91 -0.87 -2.70
N TYR A 172 -4.18 -0.44 -1.66
CA TYR A 172 -4.69 0.51 -0.67
C TYR A 172 -4.86 1.89 -1.32
N PRO A 173 -6.09 2.44 -1.39
CA PRO A 173 -6.31 3.64 -2.19
C PRO A 173 -6.89 4.79 -1.37
N PHE A 174 -6.48 4.90 -0.12
CA PHE A 174 -7.17 5.73 0.84
C PHE A 174 -6.43 6.98 1.32
N ALA A 175 -7.26 7.96 1.67
CA ALA A 175 -6.99 9.09 2.56
C ALA A 175 -6.39 8.64 3.90
N LEU A 176 -5.07 8.69 4.03
CA LEU A 176 -4.36 8.33 5.24
C LEU A 176 -4.14 9.57 6.13
N ILE A 177 -4.68 9.53 7.35
CA ILE A 177 -4.17 10.33 8.48
C ILE A 177 -3.09 9.46 9.12
N LEU A 178 -1.83 9.89 9.07
CA LEU A 178 -0.76 9.32 9.88
C LEU A 178 -0.61 10.18 11.13
N LEU A 179 -0.93 9.58 12.26
CA LEU A 179 -0.56 10.10 13.57
C LEU A 179 0.70 9.36 14.01
N ASP A 180 1.53 10.01 14.83
CA ASP A 180 2.81 9.45 15.28
C ASP A 180 2.69 7.99 15.71
N ASP A 181 3.81 7.32 15.42
CA ASP A 181 4.34 5.96 15.53
C ASP A 181 5.00 5.40 16.79
N GLN A 182 5.51 6.35 17.59
CA GLN A 182 6.59 6.16 18.52
C GLN A 182 6.16 6.19 19.99
N ASN A 183 4.89 6.43 20.32
CA ASN A 183 4.45 6.54 21.72
C ASN A 183 3.11 5.86 22.04
N VAL A 184 3.22 4.62 22.52
CA VAL A 184 2.10 3.76 22.96
C VAL A 184 1.37 4.23 24.23
N GLN A 185 1.79 5.31 24.89
CA GLN A 185 1.21 5.73 26.18
C GLN A 185 0.12 6.82 26.08
N TYR A 186 -0.05 7.49 24.94
CA TYR A 186 -0.97 8.63 24.79
C TYR A 186 -1.86 8.48 23.57
N GLU A 187 -3.03 9.12 23.59
CA GLU A 187 -4.03 9.08 22.52
C GLU A 187 -3.76 10.20 21.50
N ASN A 188 -3.37 9.89 20.27
CA ASN A 188 -3.01 10.94 19.29
C ASN A 188 -4.24 11.57 18.59
N LEU A 189 -5.42 10.97 18.71
CA LEU A 189 -6.70 11.46 18.19
C LEU A 189 -7.78 11.49 19.27
N GLN A 190 -8.42 12.64 19.45
CA GLN A 190 -9.63 12.79 20.25
C GLN A 190 -10.80 13.35 19.43
N LEU A 191 -11.96 12.72 19.60
CA LEU A 191 -13.23 13.26 19.14
C LEU A 191 -14.14 13.55 20.35
N ASN A 192 -14.48 14.82 20.59
CA ASN A 192 -15.25 15.22 21.77
C ASN A 192 -16.40 16.17 21.44
N GLY A 193 -17.64 15.67 21.47
CA GLY A 193 -18.84 16.47 21.25
C GLY A 193 -19.82 15.75 20.33
N ALA A 194 -21.11 16.05 20.51
CA ALA A 194 -22.21 15.32 19.89
C ALA A 194 -22.82 16.09 18.69
N PRO A 195 -22.66 15.59 17.44
CA PRO A 195 -21.64 14.66 16.97
C PRO A 195 -20.58 15.37 16.13
N SER A 196 -19.36 15.45 16.66
CA SER A 196 -18.14 15.67 15.89
C SER A 196 -17.93 14.48 14.94
N LYS A 197 -17.48 14.74 13.71
CA LYS A 197 -17.37 13.73 12.66
C LYS A 197 -16.01 13.76 11.97
N LEU A 198 -15.41 12.58 11.83
CA LEU A 198 -14.34 12.32 10.88
C LEU A 198 -14.88 11.38 9.80
N ILE A 199 -14.88 11.83 8.55
CA ILE A 199 -15.43 11.10 7.41
C ILE A 199 -14.31 10.88 6.40
N LEU A 200 -14.05 9.61 6.11
CA LEU A 200 -13.16 9.19 5.03
C LEU A 200 -14.04 8.83 3.84
N HIS A 201 -13.90 9.61 2.78
CA HIS A 201 -14.54 9.32 1.50
C HIS A 201 -13.62 8.46 0.65
N ASP A 202 -14.23 7.70 -0.25
CA ASP A 202 -13.48 6.97 -1.27
C ASP A 202 -12.87 7.92 -2.32
N GLY A 203 -11.99 7.36 -3.14
CA GLY A 203 -11.51 7.97 -4.39
C GLY A 203 -12.16 7.33 -5.63
N GLY A 204 -13.31 6.67 -5.50
CA GLY A 204 -13.91 5.82 -6.53
C GLY A 204 -14.06 4.36 -6.07
N ALA A 205 -13.58 3.37 -6.84
CA ALA A 205 -13.82 1.93 -6.56
C ALA A 205 -13.08 1.36 -5.33
N LYS A 206 -12.66 2.23 -4.41
CA LYS A 206 -11.41 2.10 -3.66
C LYS A 206 -11.55 2.85 -2.32
N GLY A 207 -11.37 2.14 -1.19
CA GLY A 207 -11.75 2.57 0.18
C GLY A 207 -10.90 3.62 0.87
N GLY A 208 -11.20 3.85 2.15
CA GLY A 208 -10.54 4.74 3.13
C GLY A 208 -9.65 3.95 4.14
N ALA A 209 -8.68 4.60 4.83
CA ALA A 209 -8.08 4.08 6.06
C ALA A 209 -7.41 5.13 6.91
N ILE A 210 -7.41 4.86 8.21
CA ILE A 210 -6.69 5.64 9.22
C ILE A 210 -5.66 4.74 9.87
N SER A 211 -4.42 5.22 9.95
CA SER A 211 -3.41 4.67 10.85
C SER A 211 -3.32 5.57 12.08
N ASN A 212 -3.45 4.97 13.26
CA ASN A 212 -3.20 5.66 14.51
C ASN A 212 -2.74 4.65 15.55
N GLU A 213 -1.69 4.97 16.31
CA GLU A 213 -1.25 4.20 17.46
C GLU A 213 -2.34 4.12 18.55
N SER A 214 -3.07 5.21 18.79
CA SER A 214 -4.01 5.32 19.91
C SER A 214 -5.07 6.40 19.70
N MET A 215 -6.34 6.04 19.81
CA MET A 215 -7.48 6.94 19.62
C MET A 215 -8.50 6.84 20.75
N ASN A 216 -9.14 7.96 21.05
CA ASN A 216 -10.34 8.01 21.88
C ASN A 216 -11.44 8.77 21.14
N PRO A 217 -12.36 8.04 20.50
CA PRO A 217 -13.45 8.66 19.77
C PRO A 217 -14.50 9.30 20.70
N GLY A 218 -14.41 9.13 22.02
CA GLY A 218 -15.31 9.77 22.98
C GLY A 218 -16.80 9.65 22.59
N ASN A 219 -17.43 10.79 22.32
CA ASN A 219 -18.82 10.91 21.82
C ASN A 219 -18.90 11.31 20.33
N GLY A 220 -17.76 11.37 19.63
CA GLY A 220 -17.69 11.63 18.19
C GLY A 220 -17.78 10.36 17.36
N ASN A 221 -17.97 10.53 16.05
CA ASN A 221 -18.15 9.43 15.11
C ASN A 221 -17.08 9.44 14.01
N ILE A 222 -16.55 8.25 13.70
CA ILE A 222 -15.71 8.00 12.52
C ILE A 222 -16.56 7.25 11.49
N TYR A 223 -16.59 7.76 10.27
CA TYR A 223 -17.34 7.20 9.16
C TYR A 223 -16.43 6.86 7.98
N PHE A 224 -16.64 5.67 7.44
CA PHE A 224 -16.18 5.32 6.09
C PHE A 224 -17.35 5.46 5.13
N ASN A 225 -17.15 6.21 4.05
CA ASN A 225 -18.17 6.51 3.06
C ASN A 225 -17.73 6.06 1.64
N PRO A 226 -17.74 4.75 1.33
CA PRO A 226 -17.39 4.24 0.01
C PRO A 226 -18.60 4.12 -0.92
N CYS A 227 -18.40 4.46 -2.18
CA CYS A 227 -19.17 4.02 -3.34
C CYS A 227 -18.57 2.71 -3.91
N GLY A 228 -18.67 1.58 -3.20
CA GLY A 228 -18.29 0.27 -3.77
C GLY A 228 -17.82 -0.80 -2.77
N GLY A 229 -17.27 -1.90 -3.28
CA GLY A 229 -16.72 -3.04 -2.51
C GLY A 229 -15.36 -2.76 -1.84
N SER A 230 -15.18 -1.54 -1.36
CA SER A 230 -13.95 -0.99 -0.81
C SER A 230 -13.48 -1.73 0.45
N GLY A 231 -12.20 -2.12 0.48
CA GLY A 231 -11.56 -2.77 1.64
C GLY A 231 -11.06 -1.75 2.64
N ASP A 232 -11.98 -1.12 3.39
CA ASP A 232 -11.64 -0.12 4.39
C ASP A 232 -10.81 -0.73 5.53
N LEU A 233 -9.70 -0.07 5.87
CA LEU A 233 -8.84 -0.49 6.97
C LEU A 233 -8.88 0.54 8.10
N TRP A 234 -8.69 0.07 9.33
CA TRP A 234 -8.46 0.96 10.46
C TRP A 234 -7.52 0.29 11.45
N ALA A 235 -6.65 1.09 12.06
CA ALA A 235 -5.84 0.66 13.18
C ALA A 235 -6.73 0.48 14.42
N ALA A 236 -6.68 -0.71 15.02
CA ALA A 236 -7.31 -0.95 16.32
C ALA A 236 -6.53 -0.22 17.42
N ASN A 237 -7.24 0.37 18.40
CA ASN A 237 -6.64 1.05 19.56
C ASN A 237 -5.61 0.14 20.26
N GLU A 238 -4.34 0.56 20.31
CA GLU A 238 -3.26 -0.19 20.97
C GLU A 238 -2.96 0.30 22.40
N SER A 239 -3.63 1.36 22.88
CA SER A 239 -3.36 1.91 24.22
C SER A 239 -4.06 1.15 25.34
N ALA A 240 -3.32 0.90 26.43
CA ALA A 240 -3.84 0.29 27.65
C ALA A 240 -4.63 1.26 28.54
N ALA A 241 -4.61 2.57 28.24
CA ALA A 241 -5.17 3.64 29.09
C ALA A 241 -6.55 4.14 28.63
N GLY A 242 -6.82 4.14 27.32
CA GLY A 242 -8.13 4.40 26.77
C GLY A 242 -8.88 3.08 26.67
N GLY A 243 -9.94 2.90 27.48
CA GLY A 243 -10.82 1.74 27.36
C GLY A 243 -11.14 1.51 25.88
N ALA A 244 -10.96 0.27 25.41
CA ALA A 244 -11.07 -0.11 24.00
C ALA A 244 -12.16 0.71 23.32
N ALA A 245 -11.85 1.35 22.19
CA ALA A 245 -12.87 1.93 21.34
C ALA A 245 -13.77 0.76 20.90
N SER A 246 -14.82 0.52 21.70
CA SER A 246 -15.66 -0.67 21.63
C SER A 246 -16.57 -0.64 20.40
N ALA A 247 -16.63 0.51 19.73
CA ALA A 247 -17.36 0.68 18.50
C ALA A 247 -16.39 0.62 17.32
N THR A 248 -16.52 -0.43 16.51
CA THR A 248 -16.04 -0.42 15.13
C THR A 248 -16.54 0.85 14.42
N PRO A 249 -15.69 1.57 13.65
CA PRO A 249 -16.14 2.70 12.85
C PRO A 249 -17.37 2.34 12.02
N ALA A 250 -18.31 3.28 11.94
CA ALA A 250 -19.56 3.05 11.24
C ALA A 250 -19.33 3.19 9.72
N HIS A 251 -19.90 2.25 8.96
CA HIS A 251 -19.99 2.37 7.52
C HIS A 251 -21.33 3.02 7.16
N THR A 252 -21.33 3.98 6.24
CA THR A 252 -22.57 4.64 5.81
C THR A 252 -22.82 4.49 4.32
N THR A 253 -24.07 4.26 3.94
CA THR A 253 -24.52 4.14 2.54
C THR A 253 -24.90 5.50 1.92
N GLY A 254 -24.58 6.61 2.60
CA GLY A 254 -25.02 7.94 2.25
C GLY A 254 -23.88 8.95 2.34
N TYR A 255 -23.85 9.85 1.36
CA TYR A 255 -22.87 10.91 1.26
C TYR A 255 -23.08 11.94 2.39
N PHE A 256 -22.06 12.12 3.24
CA PHE A 256 -22.07 13.12 4.30
C PHE A 256 -21.09 14.26 3.96
N GLY A 257 -21.61 15.45 3.65
CA GLY A 257 -20.82 16.69 3.60
C GLY A 257 -20.48 17.20 2.20
N ASP A 258 -20.81 18.48 1.96
CA ASP A 258 -20.60 19.30 0.76
C ASP A 258 -21.62 19.16 -0.39
N SER A 259 -21.94 20.29 -1.03
CA SER A 259 -22.99 20.47 -2.05
C SER A 259 -22.52 20.22 -3.49
N GLY A 260 -21.42 19.48 -3.66
CA GLY A 260 -20.84 19.17 -4.96
C GLY A 260 -21.59 18.10 -5.76
N VAL A 261 -21.41 18.13 -7.09
CA VAL A 261 -21.88 17.07 -8.01
C VAL A 261 -20.83 15.95 -8.00
N TYR A 262 -21.10 14.88 -7.25
CA TYR A 262 -20.25 13.69 -7.20
C TYR A 262 -20.90 12.53 -7.96
N PRO A 263 -20.12 11.54 -8.44
CA PRO A 263 -20.69 10.34 -9.05
C PRO A 263 -21.62 9.67 -8.04
N ALA A 264 -22.92 9.59 -8.34
CA ALA A 264 -23.87 8.94 -7.46
C ALA A 264 -23.47 7.47 -7.26
N CYS A 265 -23.30 7.04 -6.01
CA CYS A 265 -23.07 5.63 -5.71
C CYS A 265 -24.25 4.81 -6.27
N LEU A 266 -24.02 3.98 -7.29
CA LEU A 266 -25.07 3.13 -7.84
C LEU A 266 -25.37 2.00 -6.83
N PRO A 267 -26.64 1.64 -6.58
CA PRO A 267 -27.06 0.71 -5.52
C PRO A 267 -26.74 -0.78 -5.80
N LEU A 268 -25.65 -1.10 -6.51
CA LEU A 268 -25.39 -2.44 -7.07
C LEU A 268 -24.37 -3.30 -6.31
N HIS A 269 -23.91 -2.93 -5.11
CA HIS A 269 -23.04 -3.78 -4.30
C HIS A 269 -23.71 -4.19 -2.96
N PRO A 270 -24.24 -5.42 -2.83
CA PRO A 270 -24.98 -5.88 -1.63
C PRO A 270 -24.11 -6.18 -0.40
N THR A 271 -22.80 -6.03 -0.46
CA THR A 271 -21.89 -6.33 0.67
C THR A 271 -20.70 -5.39 0.63
N THR A 272 -20.80 -4.22 1.26
CA THR A 272 -19.59 -3.47 1.61
C THR A 272 -18.93 -4.21 2.78
N PRO A 273 -17.67 -4.67 2.65
CA PRO A 273 -16.99 -5.33 3.75
C PRO A 273 -16.92 -4.37 4.95
N TYR A 274 -17.25 -4.84 6.16
CA TYR A 274 -17.01 -4.06 7.36
C TYR A 274 -15.53 -3.63 7.45
N PRO A 275 -15.22 -2.45 8.02
CA PRO A 275 -13.85 -2.02 8.23
C PRO A 275 -13.06 -3.12 8.92
N LYS A 276 -12.02 -3.63 8.26
CA LYS A 276 -11.22 -4.72 8.80
C LYS A 276 -10.29 -4.14 9.86
N THR A 277 -10.38 -4.68 11.08
CA THR A 277 -9.37 -4.43 12.11
C THR A 277 -8.03 -4.90 11.57
N THR A 278 -7.10 -3.98 11.37
CA THR A 278 -5.75 -4.28 10.88
C THR A 278 -4.75 -4.10 12.01
N VAL A 279 -3.72 -4.96 12.03
CA VAL A 279 -2.52 -4.82 12.88
C VAL A 279 -1.82 -3.52 12.47
N LYS A 280 -1.30 -2.74 13.43
CA LYS A 280 -0.52 -1.50 13.23
C LYS A 280 -0.02 -1.32 11.80
N ILE A 281 -0.50 -0.29 11.08
CA ILE A 281 0.10 0.10 9.80
C ILE A 281 1.45 0.73 10.18
N PRO A 282 2.59 0.09 9.90
CA PRO A 282 3.89 0.61 10.31
C PRO A 282 4.15 1.96 9.64
N PHE A 283 4.94 2.83 10.27
CA PHE A 283 5.40 4.04 9.60
C PHE A 283 5.96 3.71 8.21
N PRO A 284 5.35 4.23 7.13
CA PRO A 284 5.66 3.79 5.78
C PRO A 284 7.02 4.27 5.26
N ASN A 285 7.77 5.06 6.06
CA ASN A 285 9.06 5.64 5.71
C ASN A 285 9.05 6.37 4.35
N TYR A 286 7.92 6.97 3.99
CA TYR A 286 7.80 7.74 2.76
C TYR A 286 8.76 8.94 2.80
N PRO A 287 9.46 9.24 1.70
CA PRO A 287 10.28 10.44 1.63
C PRO A 287 9.38 11.67 1.80
N GLU A 288 9.76 12.55 2.72
CA GLU A 288 9.04 13.79 3.01
C GLU A 288 8.94 14.65 1.73
N PRO A 289 7.73 15.08 1.31
CA PRO A 289 7.58 15.91 0.12
C PRO A 289 8.33 17.23 0.26
N ALA A 290 9.07 17.61 -0.78
CA ALA A 290 9.75 18.91 -0.79
C ALA A 290 8.74 20.06 -0.80
N VAL A 291 8.87 20.99 0.15
CA VAL A 291 8.03 22.19 0.18
C VAL A 291 8.41 23.10 -0.99
N THR A 292 7.42 23.42 -1.82
CA THR A 292 7.56 24.35 -2.94
C THR A 292 6.83 25.64 -2.57
N GLY A 293 7.56 26.63 -2.06
CA GLY A 293 6.96 27.93 -1.76
C GLY A 293 7.73 28.75 -0.72
N PRO A 294 7.36 30.04 -0.56
CA PRO A 294 7.96 30.92 0.43
C PRO A 294 7.57 30.55 1.87
N THR A 295 8.34 31.07 2.82
CA THR A 295 8.02 30.98 4.26
C THR A 295 7.18 32.18 4.69
N TYR A 296 6.05 31.91 5.33
CA TYR A 296 5.11 32.88 5.88
C TYR A 296 5.14 32.85 7.41
N SER A 297 5.50 33.94 8.05
CA SER A 297 5.78 33.96 9.49
C SER A 297 4.73 34.67 10.34
N THR A 298 3.83 35.44 9.75
CA THR A 298 2.78 36.13 10.50
C THR A 298 1.62 35.18 10.82
N PRO A 299 1.04 35.24 12.02
CA PRO A 299 -0.21 34.55 12.32
C PRO A 299 -1.32 34.91 11.32
N LEU A 300 -2.05 33.91 10.88
CA LEU A 300 -3.21 34.01 10.02
C LEU A 300 -4.46 33.89 10.86
N THR A 301 -5.21 34.98 10.99
CA THR A 301 -6.55 34.95 11.56
C THR A 301 -7.52 35.30 10.46
N ALA A 302 -8.20 34.29 9.96
CA ALA A 302 -9.28 34.48 9.02
C ALA A 302 -10.59 34.67 9.81
N SER A 303 -11.41 35.61 9.34
CA SER A 303 -12.68 35.98 9.97
C SER A 303 -13.58 36.63 8.93
N GLY A 304 -14.76 36.06 8.71
CA GLY A 304 -15.85 36.69 7.96
C GLY A 304 -15.64 36.90 6.45
N GLY A 305 -14.78 36.12 5.78
CA GLY A 305 -14.55 36.25 4.33
C GLY A 305 -13.83 35.06 3.70
N THR A 306 -13.51 35.17 2.40
CA THR A 306 -12.78 34.14 1.64
C THR A 306 -11.29 34.46 1.53
N TYR A 307 -10.46 33.52 1.94
CA TYR A 307 -9.00 33.63 1.98
C TYR A 307 -8.39 32.55 1.08
N TYR A 308 -7.41 32.92 0.26
CA TYR A 308 -6.73 32.03 -0.66
C TYR A 308 -5.30 31.79 -0.19
N LEU A 309 -5.00 30.56 0.23
CA LEU A 309 -3.70 30.15 0.73
C LEU A 309 -2.91 29.42 -0.35
N CYS A 310 -1.67 29.85 -0.59
CA CYS A 310 -0.74 29.17 -1.51
C CYS A 310 0.23 28.22 -0.76
N PRO A 311 0.75 27.17 -1.42
CA PRO A 311 1.67 26.22 -0.78
C PRO A 311 2.96 26.89 -0.31
N GLY A 312 3.59 26.31 0.72
CA GLY A 312 4.77 26.88 1.35
C GLY A 312 4.93 26.48 2.81
N THR A 313 5.89 27.12 3.48
CA THR A 313 6.14 26.91 4.91
C THR A 313 5.45 28.00 5.73
N TYR A 314 4.75 27.64 6.79
CA TYR A 314 4.03 28.52 7.68
C TYR A 314 4.62 28.40 9.09
N SER A 315 5.03 29.52 9.66
CA SER A 315 5.61 29.61 11.00
C SER A 315 4.80 30.53 11.92
N GLY A 316 3.50 30.71 11.62
CA GLY A 316 2.50 31.31 12.49
C GLY A 316 1.25 30.43 12.60
N THR A 317 0.34 30.75 13.52
CA THR A 317 -0.94 30.04 13.69
C THR A 317 -1.88 30.29 12.51
N LEU A 318 -2.71 29.31 12.16
CA LEU A 318 -3.87 29.51 11.29
C LEU A 318 -5.12 29.37 12.15
N SER A 319 -5.70 30.50 12.56
CA SER A 319 -6.94 30.53 13.31
C SER A 319 -8.11 30.95 12.43
N GLU A 320 -9.22 30.23 12.58
CA GLU A 320 -10.50 30.60 11.99
C GLU A 320 -11.60 30.44 13.03
N SER A 321 -12.45 31.44 13.19
CA SER A 321 -13.46 31.43 14.25
C SER A 321 -14.84 31.89 13.79
N SER A 322 -15.01 32.24 12.51
CA SER A 322 -16.26 32.80 12.01
C SER A 322 -17.05 31.77 11.20
N PRO A 323 -18.34 31.50 11.51
CA PRO A 323 -19.17 30.55 10.76
C PRO A 323 -19.35 30.82 9.24
N GLY A 324 -18.92 31.98 8.73
CA GLY A 324 -19.09 32.38 7.32
C GLY A 324 -17.79 32.61 6.56
N SER A 325 -16.63 32.29 7.15
CA SER A 325 -15.34 32.36 6.46
C SER A 325 -15.06 31.10 5.64
N THR A 326 -14.23 31.26 4.62
CA THR A 326 -13.77 30.15 3.80
C THR A 326 -12.29 30.30 3.49
N VAL A 327 -11.48 29.33 3.89
CA VAL A 327 -10.08 29.22 3.49
C VAL A 327 -9.97 28.23 2.35
N ILE A 328 -9.46 28.70 1.21
CA ILE A 328 -9.25 27.90 0.00
C ILE A 328 -7.76 27.68 -0.16
N MET A 329 -7.33 26.42 -0.20
CA MET A 329 -5.93 26.03 -0.30
C MET A 329 -5.61 25.53 -1.70
N TYR A 330 -4.71 26.21 -2.41
CA TYR A 330 -4.22 25.77 -3.71
C TYR A 330 -3.43 24.44 -3.63
N PRO A 331 -3.31 23.67 -4.73
CA PRO A 331 -2.58 22.41 -4.71
C PRO A 331 -1.10 22.60 -4.38
N GLY A 332 -0.57 21.72 -3.53
CA GLY A 332 0.85 21.74 -3.15
C GLY A 332 1.11 21.19 -1.74
N VAL A 333 2.30 21.49 -1.23
CA VAL A 333 2.77 21.06 0.10
C VAL A 333 2.66 22.23 1.07
N TYR A 334 1.95 22.03 2.18
CA TYR A 334 1.78 23.00 3.25
C TYR A 334 2.48 22.49 4.50
N ARG A 335 3.52 23.17 4.96
CA ARG A 335 4.26 22.78 6.16
C ARG A 335 4.08 23.80 7.28
N PHE A 336 3.56 23.40 8.43
CA PHE A 336 3.40 24.24 9.61
C PHE A 336 4.49 23.92 10.66
N THR A 337 5.26 24.93 11.10
CA THR A 337 6.52 24.73 11.86
C THR A 337 6.67 25.48 13.21
N ALA A 338 5.89 26.52 13.52
CA ALA A 338 5.93 27.25 14.82
C ALA A 338 4.78 28.29 14.96
N PRO A 339 4.48 28.81 16.16
CA PRO A 339 3.85 28.08 17.25
C PRO A 339 2.40 27.69 16.88
N ILE A 340 1.96 26.60 17.47
CA ILE A 340 0.91 25.71 17.00
C ILE A 340 -0.48 26.33 17.07
N ALA A 341 -1.20 26.27 15.96
CA ALA A 341 -2.51 25.63 15.86
C ALA A 341 -3.10 26.03 14.51
N MET A 342 -3.36 25.04 13.66
CA MET A 342 -4.60 25.15 12.90
C MET A 342 -5.72 25.02 13.93
N SER A 343 -6.25 26.17 14.36
CA SER A 343 -7.33 26.24 15.35
C SER A 343 -8.57 26.77 14.69
N LEU A 344 -9.56 25.91 14.55
CA LEU A 344 -10.80 26.23 13.86
C LEU A 344 -11.93 26.14 14.87
N SER A 345 -12.72 27.20 15.00
CA SER A 345 -13.91 27.28 15.85
C SER A 345 -15.16 27.72 15.07
N GLY A 346 -15.00 27.94 13.76
CA GLY A 346 -16.04 28.19 12.77
C GLY A 346 -15.46 28.09 11.35
N GLY A 347 -16.31 28.24 10.33
CA GLY A 347 -15.88 28.43 8.93
C GLY A 347 -15.61 27.14 8.15
N THR A 348 -15.15 27.30 6.90
CA THR A 348 -14.83 26.18 6.00
C THR A 348 -13.38 26.24 5.54
N ILE A 349 -12.63 25.14 5.60
CA ILE A 349 -11.35 24.99 4.90
C ILE A 349 -11.47 23.94 3.82
N ARG A 350 -11.05 24.24 2.59
CA ARG A 350 -11.11 23.28 1.49
C ARG A 350 -9.99 23.45 0.47
N ASN A 351 -9.73 22.41 -0.32
CA ASN A 351 -8.91 22.52 -1.52
C ASN A 351 -9.52 23.53 -2.52
N ALA A 352 -8.65 24.12 -3.33
CA ALA A 352 -9.03 24.86 -4.52
C ALA A 352 -9.60 23.91 -5.58
N THR A 353 -10.71 24.33 -6.17
CA THR A 353 -11.31 23.75 -7.36
C THR A 353 -10.85 24.52 -8.60
N ALA A 354 -11.18 24.03 -9.79
CA ALA A 354 -10.90 24.76 -11.02
C ALA A 354 -11.54 26.17 -11.07
N LEU A 355 -12.65 26.38 -10.35
CA LEU A 355 -13.34 27.68 -10.27
C LEU A 355 -12.62 28.69 -9.35
N ASP A 356 -11.71 28.23 -8.51
CA ASP A 356 -10.98 29.09 -7.57
C ASP A 356 -9.69 29.67 -8.20
N TYR A 357 -9.37 29.28 -9.44
CA TYR A 357 -8.35 29.93 -10.25
C TYR A 357 -8.92 31.20 -10.89
N SER A 358 -8.10 32.25 -10.98
CA SER A 358 -8.54 33.62 -11.26
C SER A 358 -9.50 34.16 -10.19
N PRO A 359 -9.00 34.33 -8.94
CA PRO A 359 -9.84 34.76 -7.83
C PRO A 359 -10.44 36.16 -8.08
N PRO A 360 -11.61 36.46 -7.47
CA PRO A 360 -12.32 37.72 -7.69
C PRO A 360 -11.51 38.95 -7.23
N VAL A 361 -11.83 40.11 -7.80
CA VAL A 361 -11.20 41.39 -7.41
C VAL A 361 -11.45 41.65 -5.93
N GLY A 362 -10.38 41.85 -5.16
CA GLY A 362 -10.45 42.02 -3.70
C GLY A 362 -10.27 40.72 -2.89
N ALA A 363 -9.99 39.59 -3.55
CA ALA A 363 -9.61 38.36 -2.87
C ALA A 363 -8.35 38.54 -2.01
N ILE A 364 -8.36 37.96 -0.81
CA ILE A 364 -7.23 37.99 0.11
C ILE A 364 -6.32 36.81 -0.20
N LEU A 365 -5.18 37.09 -0.83
CA LEU A 365 -4.16 36.12 -1.22
C LEU A 365 -3.06 36.07 -0.16
N ILE A 366 -2.77 34.87 0.35
CA ILE A 366 -1.80 34.63 1.41
C ILE A 366 -0.69 33.73 0.89
N ASN A 367 0.55 34.18 1.11
CA ASN A 367 1.77 33.46 0.72
C ASN A 367 1.85 33.08 -0.78
N CYS A 368 1.16 33.82 -1.65
CA CYS A 368 1.07 33.51 -3.08
C CYS A 368 2.16 34.15 -3.95
N ALA A 369 3.22 34.68 -3.33
CA ALA A 369 4.34 35.25 -4.08
C ALA A 369 5.02 34.15 -4.92
N GLY A 370 5.02 34.32 -6.25
CA GLY A 370 5.56 33.33 -7.19
C GLY A 370 4.62 32.16 -7.51
N TYR A 371 3.41 32.12 -6.93
CA TYR A 371 2.37 31.16 -7.30
C TYR A 371 1.41 31.79 -8.31
N ASN A 372 1.24 31.18 -9.48
CA ASN A 372 0.37 31.71 -10.52
C ASN A 372 -1.09 31.30 -10.31
N VAL A 373 -1.80 32.07 -9.49
CA VAL A 373 -3.24 31.88 -9.21
C VAL A 373 -4.15 32.21 -10.40
N THR A 374 -3.62 32.82 -11.46
CA THR A 374 -4.36 33.17 -12.70
C THR A 374 -4.10 32.19 -13.84
N ALA A 375 -3.24 31.19 -13.65
CA ALA A 375 -3.01 30.14 -14.63
C ALA A 375 -4.27 29.25 -14.76
N PRO A 376 -4.40 28.52 -15.88
CA PRO A 376 -5.35 27.40 -15.93
C PRO A 376 -5.12 26.43 -14.78
N ALA A 377 -6.21 25.95 -14.17
CA ALA A 377 -6.14 25.00 -13.07
C ALA A 377 -5.35 23.74 -13.50
N PRO A 378 -4.41 23.24 -12.67
CA PRO A 378 -3.70 22.00 -12.95
C PRO A 378 -4.65 20.80 -12.91
N ALA A 379 -4.28 19.75 -13.65
CA ALA A 379 -5.07 18.51 -13.68
C ALA A 379 -5.16 17.81 -12.31
N ASP A 380 -4.17 18.04 -11.44
CA ASP A 380 -4.13 17.55 -10.08
C ASP A 380 -4.28 18.72 -9.11
N LEU A 381 -5.39 18.72 -8.37
CA LEU A 381 -5.77 19.74 -7.39
C LEU A 381 -5.52 19.28 -5.94
N GLY A 382 -4.86 18.13 -5.77
CA GLY A 382 -4.57 17.58 -4.46
C GLY A 382 -3.50 18.37 -3.70
N LEU A 383 -3.55 18.28 -2.38
CA LEU A 383 -2.56 18.88 -1.48
C LEU A 383 -2.16 17.91 -0.38
N ILE A 384 -1.06 18.21 0.29
CA ILE A 384 -0.66 17.58 1.55
C ILE A 384 -0.43 18.66 2.60
N ILE A 385 -0.96 18.43 3.80
CA ILE A 385 -0.70 19.26 4.97
C ILE A 385 0.19 18.49 5.93
N GLU A 386 1.32 19.10 6.24
CA GLU A 386 2.32 18.63 7.19
C GLU A 386 2.32 19.55 8.41
N ILE A 387 2.11 18.98 9.60
CA ILE A 387 2.17 19.70 10.87
C ILE A 387 3.30 19.11 11.71
N LYS A 388 4.25 19.97 12.10
CA LYS A 388 5.29 19.64 13.09
C LYS A 388 5.05 20.47 14.35
N PRO A 389 4.47 19.91 15.42
CA PRO A 389 4.28 20.65 16.65
C PRO A 389 5.64 20.91 17.35
N PRO A 390 6.01 22.17 17.67
CA PRO A 390 7.18 22.55 18.45
C PRO A 390 7.29 21.93 19.84
N ASP A 391 6.20 21.61 20.51
CA ASP A 391 6.23 21.14 21.90
C ASP A 391 5.12 20.13 22.23
N CYS A 392 5.35 19.33 23.27
CA CYS A 392 4.41 18.31 23.73
C CYS A 392 3.06 18.83 24.32
N PRO A 393 2.94 20.05 24.87
CA PRO A 393 1.68 20.49 25.47
C PRO A 393 0.65 21.07 24.50
N THR A 394 1.06 21.48 23.31
CA THR A 394 0.14 22.17 22.41
C THR A 394 -0.39 21.20 21.35
N ALA A 395 -1.70 21.01 21.29
CA ALA A 395 -2.32 20.16 20.27
C ALA A 395 -2.02 20.71 18.87
N GLY A 396 -1.36 19.91 18.02
CA GLY A 396 -0.94 20.27 16.66
C GLY A 396 -2.09 20.79 15.77
N PHE A 397 -3.28 20.25 15.97
CA PHE A 397 -4.47 20.55 15.18
C PHE A 397 -5.74 20.49 16.05
N ASN A 398 -6.50 21.58 16.08
CA ASN A 398 -7.72 21.69 16.89
C ASN A 398 -8.88 22.23 16.05
N VAL A 399 -9.93 21.43 15.92
CA VAL A 399 -11.17 21.79 15.24
C VAL A 399 -12.31 21.70 16.24
N SER A 400 -13.11 22.75 16.31
CA SER A 400 -14.18 22.91 17.27
C SER A 400 -15.32 23.71 16.65
N GLY A 401 -16.47 23.78 17.31
CA GLY A 401 -17.60 24.61 16.89
C GLY A 401 -18.69 23.86 16.11
N GLY A 402 -19.79 24.56 15.85
CA GLY A 402 -21.03 23.98 15.30
C GLY A 402 -21.12 23.93 13.77
N SER A 403 -20.30 24.72 13.07
CA SER A 403 -20.37 24.87 11.60
C SER A 403 -19.03 24.66 10.89
N THR A 404 -18.04 24.11 11.60
CA THR A 404 -16.67 24.01 11.10
C THR A 404 -16.54 22.82 10.18
N THR A 405 -16.23 23.07 8.91
CA THR A 405 -16.07 22.01 7.90
C THR A 405 -14.68 22.06 7.29
N LEU A 406 -14.00 20.92 7.24
CA LEU A 406 -12.74 20.79 6.52
C LEU A 406 -12.90 19.73 5.45
N THR A 407 -12.38 20.01 4.26
CA THR A 407 -12.53 19.14 3.10
C THR A 407 -11.21 19.09 2.34
N PHE A 408 -10.52 17.95 2.43
CA PHE A 408 -9.23 17.78 1.77
C PHE A 408 -9.22 16.67 0.73
N HIS A 409 -8.66 17.01 -0.43
CA HIS A 409 -8.35 16.05 -1.48
C HIS A 409 -6.83 15.82 -1.55
N PRO A 410 -6.37 14.56 -1.45
CA PRO A 410 -4.96 14.24 -1.56
C PRO A 410 -4.54 14.23 -3.04
N SER A 411 -3.23 14.25 -3.25
CA SER A 411 -2.63 14.10 -4.59
C SER A 411 -1.91 12.75 -4.71
N ALA A 412 -1.99 12.15 -5.90
CA ALA A 412 -1.17 10.99 -6.28
C ALA A 412 0.33 11.27 -6.24
N LYS A 413 0.75 12.54 -6.31
CA LYS A 413 2.16 12.95 -6.17
C LYS A 413 2.67 12.83 -4.73
N TYR A 414 1.77 12.84 -3.76
CA TYR A 414 2.08 12.80 -2.32
C TYR A 414 1.55 11.51 -1.67
N ASN A 415 1.62 10.39 -2.41
CA ASN A 415 1.20 9.07 -1.94
C ASN A 415 -0.26 9.01 -1.44
N ASN A 416 -1.12 9.89 -1.97
CA ASN A 416 -2.51 10.04 -1.54
C ASN A 416 -2.69 10.41 -0.05
N ILE A 417 -1.70 11.08 0.54
CA ILE A 417 -1.73 11.57 1.91
C ILE A 417 -2.27 13.00 1.91
N SER A 418 -3.44 13.21 2.51
CA SER A 418 -4.00 14.57 2.70
C SER A 418 -3.39 15.26 3.91
N PHE A 419 -3.07 14.49 4.95
CA PHE A 419 -2.76 15.03 6.25
C PHE A 419 -1.72 14.17 6.98
N TYR A 420 -0.60 14.78 7.30
CA TYR A 420 0.56 14.18 7.95
C TYR A 420 0.91 14.99 9.20
N ILE A 421 0.87 14.38 10.37
CA ILE A 421 1.37 14.99 11.60
C ILE A 421 2.61 14.21 12.02
N GLU A 422 3.75 14.88 12.00
CA GLU A 422 4.97 14.37 12.59
C GLU A 422 5.09 14.97 13.99
N LEU A 423 4.92 14.16 15.04
CA LEU A 423 5.35 14.58 16.36
C LEU A 423 6.88 14.53 16.39
N ASN A 424 7.51 15.58 16.93
CA ASN A 424 8.95 15.53 17.17
C ASN A 424 9.23 14.38 18.16
N GLY A 425 9.83 13.30 17.66
CA GLY A 425 10.30 12.17 18.46
C GLY A 425 11.28 12.61 19.57
N ALA A 426 11.56 11.70 20.51
CA ALA A 426 12.34 11.96 21.71
C ALA A 426 13.77 12.47 21.41
N TYR A 427 14.03 13.79 21.40
CA TYR A 427 15.39 14.32 21.28
C TYR A 427 15.71 15.56 22.14
N PRO A 428 16.93 15.65 22.72
CA PRO A 428 17.27 16.57 23.82
C PRO A 428 17.62 18.00 23.40
N SER A 429 17.46 18.37 22.12
CA SER A 429 17.90 19.67 21.60
C SER A 429 16.79 20.68 21.33
N PHE A 430 15.53 20.35 21.63
CA PHE A 430 14.38 21.26 21.48
C PHE A 430 13.60 21.51 22.78
N GLY A 431 14.16 21.16 23.95
CA GLY A 431 13.67 21.65 25.24
C GLY A 431 12.45 20.93 25.84
N CYS A 432 11.99 19.81 25.29
CA CYS A 432 10.99 18.96 25.94
C CYS A 432 11.62 18.20 27.12
N ALA A 433 11.57 18.81 28.32
CA ALA A 433 12.12 18.25 29.55
C ALA A 433 11.08 17.45 30.40
N LEU A 434 9.86 17.25 29.90
CA LEU A 434 8.80 16.57 30.65
C LEU A 434 8.64 15.12 30.16
N THR A 435 8.71 14.18 31.09
CA THR A 435 8.39 12.75 30.90
C THR A 435 6.91 12.49 30.60
N THR A 436 6.10 13.54 30.49
CA THR A 436 4.66 13.52 30.24
C THR A 436 4.31 14.65 29.27
N PRO A 437 3.84 14.36 28.05
CA PRO A 437 3.21 15.35 27.18
C PRO A 437 2.03 15.99 27.90
N MET A 438 2.08 17.31 28.15
CA MET A 438 0.97 18.06 28.74
C MET A 438 -0.01 18.55 27.67
N GLY A 439 -0.42 17.65 26.78
CA GLY A 439 -1.38 17.86 25.72
C GLY A 439 -1.83 16.47 25.31
N THR A 440 -3.03 16.06 25.71
CA THR A 440 -3.39 14.64 25.65
C THR A 440 -3.55 14.12 24.23
N HIS A 441 -3.63 14.98 23.20
CA HIS A 441 -3.92 14.62 21.81
C HIS A 441 -3.23 15.53 20.77
N ALA A 442 -2.72 14.94 19.68
CA ALA A 442 -2.15 15.65 18.53
C ALA A 442 -3.24 16.26 17.63
N VAL A 443 -4.37 15.56 17.49
CA VAL A 443 -5.58 15.98 16.77
C VAL A 443 -6.75 16.00 17.74
N ASN A 444 -7.40 17.16 17.85
CA ASN A 444 -8.65 17.30 18.58
C ASN A 444 -9.76 17.78 17.63
N ILE A 445 -10.85 17.01 17.53
CA ILE A 445 -12.06 17.40 16.82
C ILE A 445 -13.19 17.43 17.83
N SER A 446 -13.84 18.58 17.96
CA SER A 446 -14.84 18.79 19.00
C SER A 446 -16.06 19.57 18.54
N GLY A 447 -17.12 19.55 19.34
CA GLY A 447 -18.39 20.20 18.99
C GLY A 447 -19.14 19.44 17.89
N GLN A 448 -19.65 20.15 16.88
CA GLN A 448 -20.30 19.58 15.69
C GLN A 448 -19.43 19.75 14.43
N ALA A 449 -18.11 19.85 14.61
CA ALA A 449 -17.17 19.98 13.51
C ALA A 449 -17.14 18.71 12.64
N VAL A 450 -16.90 18.91 11.35
CA VAL A 450 -16.86 17.83 10.34
C VAL A 450 -15.54 17.91 9.57
N LEU A 451 -14.74 16.85 9.63
CA LEU A 451 -13.53 16.68 8.83
C LEU A 451 -13.80 15.63 7.75
N ASN A 452 -13.75 16.04 6.49
CA ASN A 452 -13.87 15.21 5.30
C ASN A 452 -12.51 15.04 4.65
N ILE A 453 -12.08 13.79 4.47
CA ILE A 453 -10.86 13.46 3.75
C ILE A 453 -11.21 12.48 2.64
N TYR A 454 -10.89 12.84 1.41
CA TYR A 454 -11.23 12.05 0.22
C TYR A 454 -10.07 11.15 -0.20
N GLY A 455 -10.36 9.99 -0.80
CA GLY A 455 -9.37 9.23 -1.53
C GLY A 455 -8.94 9.96 -2.81
N ALA A 456 -7.82 9.55 -3.39
CA ALA A 456 -7.42 10.06 -4.71
C ALA A 456 -8.19 9.35 -5.83
N PHE A 457 -8.61 10.13 -6.82
CA PHE A 457 -9.30 9.66 -8.03
C PHE A 457 -8.37 9.10 -9.10
#